data_AF-A0A7X5L3F8-F1
#
_entry.id   AF-A0A7X5L3F8-F1
#
_cell.length_a   1.000
_cell.length_b   1.000
_cell.length_c   1.000
_cell.angle_alpha   90.00
_cell.angle_beta   90.00
_cell.angle_gamma   90.00
#
_symmetry.space_group_name_H-M   'P 1'
#
loop_
_entity.id
_entity.type
_entity.pdbx_description
1 polymer ?
#
loop_
_entity_poly.entity_id
_entity_poly.type
_entity_poly.pdbx_seq_one_letter_code
_entity_poly.pdbx_strand_id
1 'polypeptide(L)'
;MEKQVYITEGERAKCKKVAEAFTELYEMADIVVVDVGRYGFVMLKYYMPPQGFEEDETYTDSRALFEGLWQEWLDMKLYLMAKGTPLLEKGYKGVFESLPEEKQSILIGRKADFAERAGIDL
;
A
#
# COMPACT_ATOMS: atom_id res chain seq x y z
N MET A 1 -11.02 31.24 -13.85
CA MET A 1 -11.50 30.18 -12.94
C MET A 1 -10.36 29.76 -12.06
N GLU A 2 -10.51 29.87 -10.75
CA GLU A 2 -9.55 29.29 -9.81
C GLU A 2 -9.61 27.77 -9.90
N LYS A 3 -8.44 27.13 -9.81
CA LYS A 3 -8.31 25.67 -9.87
C LYS A 3 -8.64 25.09 -8.49
N GLN A 4 -9.63 24.20 -8.42
CA GLN A 4 -9.98 23.49 -7.18
C GLN A 4 -8.78 22.74 -6.57
N VAL A 5 -8.59 22.85 -5.26
CA VAL A 5 -7.56 22.12 -4.51
C VAL A 5 -8.25 21.03 -3.68
N TYR A 6 -7.78 19.79 -3.78
CA TYR A 6 -8.38 18.63 -3.15
C TYR A 6 -7.60 18.13 -1.92
N ILE A 7 -6.38 18.65 -1.70
CA ILE A 7 -5.53 18.30 -0.56
C ILE A 7 -4.87 19.56 0.01
N THR A 8 -4.79 19.66 1.33
CA THR A 8 -4.05 20.76 1.99
C THR A 8 -2.55 20.49 1.94
N GLU A 9 -1.70 21.52 2.07
CA GLU A 9 -0.25 21.32 2.12
C GLU A 9 0.18 20.47 3.32
N GLY A 10 -0.48 20.63 4.47
CA GLY A 10 -0.24 19.83 5.67
C GLY A 10 -0.57 18.36 5.44
N GLU A 11 -1.71 18.06 4.81
CA GLU A 11 -2.10 16.67 4.53
C GLU A 11 -1.21 16.05 3.45
N ARG A 12 -0.86 16.83 2.42
CA ARG A 12 0.09 16.41 1.39
C ARG A 12 1.45 16.04 2.00
N ALA A 13 1.94 16.79 2.99
CA ALA A 13 3.18 16.47 3.69
C ALA A 13 3.10 15.15 4.49
N LYS A 14 1.95 14.85 5.11
CA LYS A 14 1.73 13.55 5.77
C LYS A 14 1.71 12.40 4.77
N CYS A 15 1.00 12.55 3.65
CA CYS A 15 0.97 11.53 2.60
C CYS A 15 2.37 11.22 2.04
N LYS A 16 3.27 12.21 1.93
CA LYS A 16 4.67 11.97 1.55
C LYS A 16 5.37 11.03 2.52
N LYS A 17 5.25 11.29 3.83
CA LYS A 17 5.83 10.43 4.87
C LYS A 17 5.26 9.01 4.83
N VAL A 18 3.96 8.89 4.59
CA VAL A 18 3.30 7.60 4.39
C VAL A 18 3.92 6.86 3.20
N ALA A 19 3.99 7.48 2.01
CA ALA A 19 4.58 6.86 0.83
C ALA A 19 6.05 6.45 1.07
N GLU A 20 6.84 7.29 1.74
CA GLU A 20 8.24 6.99 2.10
C GLU A 20 8.39 5.82 3.07
N ALA A 21 7.39 5.54 3.92
CA ALA A 21 7.43 4.43 4.87
C ALA A 21 7.31 3.05 4.19
N PHE A 22 6.75 2.99 2.97
CA PHE A 22 6.46 1.76 2.23
C PHE A 22 7.45 1.46 1.09
N THR A 23 8.69 1.95 1.15
CA THR A 23 9.74 1.64 0.16
C THR A 23 9.92 0.15 -0.10
N GLU A 24 9.79 -0.68 0.94
CA GLU A 24 9.82 -2.15 0.83
C GLU A 24 8.75 -2.70 -0.13
N LEU A 25 7.57 -2.09 -0.23
CA LEU A 25 6.53 -2.48 -1.18
C LEU A 25 6.98 -2.23 -2.62
N TYR A 26 7.57 -1.06 -2.88
CA TYR A 26 8.00 -0.66 -4.23
C TYR A 26 9.18 -1.49 -4.76
N GLU A 27 9.98 -2.08 -3.86
CA GLU A 27 11.02 -3.04 -4.23
C GLU A 27 10.46 -4.45 -4.52
N MET A 28 9.30 -4.76 -3.94
CA MET A 28 8.69 -6.09 -3.96
C MET A 28 7.64 -6.25 -5.06
N ALA A 29 7.00 -5.16 -5.49
CA ALA A 29 5.94 -5.14 -6.49
C ALA A 29 6.11 -3.97 -7.45
N ASP A 30 5.58 -4.12 -8.67
CA ASP A 30 5.53 -3.05 -9.68
C ASP A 30 4.44 -2.01 -9.33
N ILE A 31 4.56 -1.39 -8.15
CA ILE A 31 3.66 -0.38 -7.58
C ILE A 31 4.46 0.90 -7.34
N VAL A 32 3.87 2.05 -7.64
CA VAL A 32 4.43 3.37 -7.31
C VAL A 32 3.37 4.30 -6.76
N VAL A 33 3.76 5.22 -5.88
CA VAL A 33 2.90 6.29 -5.38
C VAL A 33 3.43 7.64 -5.87
N VAL A 34 2.59 8.40 -6.55
CA VAL A 34 2.98 9.66 -7.21
C VAL A 34 2.22 10.82 -6.59
N ASP A 35 2.96 11.86 -6.18
CA ASP A 35 2.39 13.14 -5.78
C ASP A 35 1.93 13.91 -7.02
N VAL A 36 0.62 14.03 -7.21
CA VAL A 36 -0.02 14.72 -8.35
C VAL A 36 -0.45 16.15 -7.99
N GLY A 37 0.14 16.73 -6.94
CA GLY A 37 -0.05 18.12 -6.55
C GLY A 37 -1.42 18.38 -5.94
N ARG A 38 -2.20 19.28 -6.56
CA ARG A 38 -3.50 19.72 -6.00
C ARG A 38 -4.54 18.61 -5.88
N TYR A 39 -4.32 17.47 -6.54
CA TYR A 39 -5.21 16.32 -6.56
C TYR A 39 -4.87 15.27 -5.49
N GLY A 40 -3.76 15.42 -4.76
CA GLY A 40 -3.30 14.43 -3.77
C GLY A 40 -2.25 13.49 -4.34
N PHE A 41 -2.43 12.20 -4.08
CA PHE A 41 -1.53 11.12 -4.47
C PHE A 41 -2.27 10.08 -5.30
N VAL A 42 -1.58 9.49 -6.27
CA VAL A 42 -2.08 8.34 -7.02
C VAL A 42 -1.17 7.16 -6.78
N MET A 43 -1.72 6.06 -6.27
CA MET A 43 -1.06 4.77 -6.26
C MET A 43 -1.35 4.07 -7.59
N LEU A 44 -0.31 3.80 -8.35
CA LEU A 44 -0.37 3.07 -9.62
C LEU A 44 0.14 1.65 -9.38
N LYS A 45 -0.64 0.64 -9.77
CA LYS A 45 -0.35 -0.76 -9.44
C LYS A 45 -0.15 -1.61 -10.68
N TYR A 46 0.75 -2.59 -10.55
CA TYR A 46 0.95 -3.68 -11.49
C TYR A 46 1.34 -3.21 -12.90
N TYR A 47 2.53 -2.62 -13.04
CA TYR A 47 3.04 -2.18 -14.34
C TYR A 47 3.28 -3.36 -15.30
N MET A 48 2.66 -3.29 -16.49
CA MET A 48 2.83 -4.24 -17.57
C MET A 48 3.20 -3.53 -18.87
N PRO A 49 4.44 -3.66 -19.35
CA PRO A 49 4.82 -3.13 -20.66
C PRO A 49 4.13 -3.87 -21.83
N PRO A 50 3.59 -3.16 -22.85
CA PRO A 50 3.52 -1.70 -23.02
C PRO A 50 2.24 -1.03 -22.47
N GLN A 51 1.31 -1.78 -21.88
CA GLN A 51 -0.02 -1.32 -21.46
C GLN A 51 0.00 -0.22 -20.39
N GLY A 52 1.00 -0.21 -19.52
CA GLY A 52 1.07 0.71 -18.39
C GLY A 52 0.70 0.02 -17.09
N PHE A 53 0.16 0.77 -16.13
CA PHE A 53 -0.35 0.22 -14.87
C PHE A 53 -1.78 -0.29 -15.08
N GLU A 54 -2.10 -1.44 -14.49
CA GLU A 54 -3.44 -2.03 -14.61
C GLU A 54 -4.47 -1.32 -13.72
N GLU A 55 -4.03 -0.79 -12.58
CA GLU A 55 -4.92 -0.14 -11.62
C GLU A 55 -4.34 1.18 -11.12
N ASP A 56 -5.24 2.10 -10.78
CA ASP A 56 -4.92 3.35 -10.10
C ASP A 56 -5.92 3.65 -8.98
N GLU A 57 -5.40 4.26 -7.90
CA GLU A 57 -6.22 4.69 -6.77
C GLU A 57 -5.74 6.05 -6.23
N THR A 58 -6.68 6.97 -6.01
CA THR A 58 -6.37 8.35 -5.61
C THR A 58 -6.63 8.58 -4.13
N TYR A 59 -5.70 9.27 -3.47
CA TYR A 59 -5.76 9.59 -2.05
C TYR A 59 -5.53 11.07 -1.78
N THR A 60 -6.40 11.64 -0.96
CA THR A 60 -6.28 13.01 -0.42
C THR A 60 -6.12 13.02 1.10
N ASP A 61 -6.06 11.85 1.72
CA ASP A 61 -5.95 11.64 3.17
C ASP A 61 -4.85 10.61 3.46
N SER A 62 -3.99 10.93 4.41
CA SER A 62 -2.81 10.13 4.75
C SER A 62 -3.16 8.80 5.43
N ARG A 63 -4.25 8.73 6.20
CA ARG A 63 -4.69 7.48 6.82
C ARG A 63 -5.26 6.53 5.77
N ALA A 64 -6.03 7.05 4.81
CA ALA A 64 -6.53 6.26 3.69
C ALA A 64 -5.37 5.72 2.82
N LEU A 65 -4.38 6.55 2.49
CA LEU A 65 -3.18 6.11 1.76
C LEU A 65 -2.41 5.05 2.54
N PHE A 66 -2.28 5.21 3.86
CA PHE A 66 -1.59 4.26 4.74
C PHE A 66 -2.28 2.90 4.74
N GLU A 67 -3.60 2.87 4.91
CA GLU A 67 -4.37 1.61 4.89
C GLU A 67 -4.29 0.93 3.52
N GLY A 68 -4.36 1.69 2.43
CA GLY A 68 -4.18 1.16 1.07
C GLY A 68 -2.81 0.52 0.87
N LEU A 69 -1.72 1.23 1.20
CA LEU A 69 -0.36 0.70 1.09
C LEU A 69 -0.09 -0.48 2.02
N TRP A 70 -0.64 -0.45 3.23
CA TRP A 70 -0.56 -1.57 4.17
C TRP A 70 -1.22 -2.83 3.60
N GLN A 71 -2.42 -2.69 3.02
CA GLN A 71 -3.13 -3.79 2.40
C GLN A 71 -2.35 -4.36 1.21
N GLU A 72 -1.86 -3.52 0.30
CA GLU A 72 -1.04 -3.96 -0.85
C GLU A 72 0.25 -4.66 -0.40
N TRP A 73 0.92 -4.16 0.63
CA TRP A 73 2.09 -4.80 1.20
C TRP A 73 1.77 -6.19 1.77
N LEU A 74 0.69 -6.30 2.53
CA LEU A 74 0.28 -7.58 3.12
C LEU A 74 -0.10 -8.58 2.03
N ASP A 75 -0.91 -8.17 1.06
CA ASP A 75 -1.37 -9.00 -0.04
C ASP A 75 -0.19 -9.48 -0.88
N MET A 76 0.78 -8.62 -1.18
CA MET A 76 1.98 -9.03 -1.90
C MET A 76 2.85 -10.01 -1.11
N LYS A 77 3.00 -9.83 0.21
CA LYS A 77 3.68 -10.82 1.06
C LYS A 77 2.99 -12.17 1.02
N LEU A 78 1.66 -12.19 1.14
CA LEU A 78 0.88 -13.43 1.10
C LEU A 78 0.96 -14.09 -0.27
N TYR A 79 0.89 -13.31 -1.36
CA TYR A 79 1.10 -13.79 -2.71
C TYR A 79 2.46 -14.48 -2.84
N LEU A 80 3.56 -13.83 -2.42
CA LEU A 80 4.90 -14.42 -2.53
C LEU A 80 5.05 -15.71 -1.70
N MET A 81 4.41 -15.80 -0.53
CA MET A 81 4.43 -17.02 0.28
C MET A 81 3.65 -18.18 -0.34
N ALA A 82 2.57 -17.89 -1.05
CA ALA A 82 1.67 -18.90 -1.62
C ALA A 82 1.93 -19.19 -3.11
N LYS A 83 2.70 -18.35 -3.81
CA LYS A 83 3.00 -18.50 -5.24
C LYS A 83 3.55 -19.89 -5.55
N GLY A 84 2.91 -20.56 -6.52
CA GLY A 84 3.26 -21.93 -6.92
C GLY A 84 2.65 -23.03 -6.04
N THR A 85 1.74 -22.67 -5.12
CA THR A 85 1.01 -23.63 -4.29
C THR A 85 -0.51 -23.51 -4.49
N PRO A 86 -1.30 -24.56 -4.18
CA PRO A 86 -2.76 -24.48 -4.20
C PRO A 86 -3.36 -23.51 -3.18
N LEU A 87 -2.57 -22.97 -2.24
CA LEU A 87 -3.08 -22.04 -1.24
C LEU A 87 -3.59 -20.73 -1.84
N LEU A 88 -3.07 -20.31 -3.00
CA LEU A 88 -3.55 -19.12 -3.70
C LEU A 88 -5.03 -19.22 -4.10
N GLU A 89 -5.54 -20.43 -4.35
CA GLU A 89 -6.96 -20.65 -4.68
C GLU A 89 -7.90 -20.30 -3.52
N LYS A 90 -7.39 -20.23 -2.30
CA LYS A 90 -8.14 -19.79 -1.11
C LYS A 90 -8.20 -18.27 -0.96
N GLY A 91 -7.55 -17.52 -1.85
CA GLY A 91 -7.38 -16.07 -1.73
C GLY A 91 -6.45 -15.66 -0.58
N TYR A 92 -6.09 -14.37 -0.51
CA TYR A 92 -5.11 -13.88 0.48
C TYR A 92 -5.56 -14.09 1.92
N LYS A 93 -6.84 -13.88 2.22
CA LYS A 93 -7.40 -14.20 3.55
C LYS A 93 -7.20 -15.67 3.90
N GLY A 94 -7.48 -16.59 2.97
CA GLY A 94 -7.30 -18.02 3.21
C GLY A 94 -5.84 -18.43 3.31
N VAL A 95 -4.92 -17.75 2.59
CA VAL A 95 -3.47 -17.91 2.79
C VAL A 95 -3.09 -17.50 4.20
N PHE A 96 -3.51 -16.29 4.63
CA PHE A 96 -3.21 -15.76 5.95
C PHE A 96 -3.70 -16.68 7.08
N GLU A 97 -4.95 -17.13 7.01
CA GLU A 97 -5.55 -18.05 7.99
C GLU A 97 -4.88 -19.44 7.99
N SER A 98 -4.23 -19.82 6.90
CA SER A 98 -3.47 -21.09 6.82
C SER A 98 -2.06 -20.98 7.42
N LEU A 99 -1.58 -19.78 7.75
CA LEU A 99 -0.27 -19.59 8.39
C LEU A 99 -0.31 -19.97 9.88
N PRO A 100 0.79 -20.45 10.47
CA PRO A 100 0.92 -20.54 11.92
C PRO A 100 0.67 -19.20 12.60
N GLU A 101 0.07 -19.22 13.81
CA GLU A 101 -0.28 -18.01 14.56
C GLU A 101 0.91 -17.06 14.74
N GLU A 102 2.11 -17.59 15.01
CA GLU A 102 3.34 -16.79 15.12
C GLU A 102 3.61 -15.97 13.86
N LYS A 103 3.43 -16.55 12.67
CA LYS A 103 3.62 -15.83 11.40
C LYS A 103 2.52 -14.81 11.15
N GLN A 104 1.27 -15.13 11.51
CA GLN A 104 0.16 -14.18 11.43
C GLN A 104 0.45 -12.95 12.31
N SER A 105 0.89 -13.17 13.56
CA SER A 105 1.25 -12.10 14.49
C SER A 105 2.42 -11.26 14.00
N ILE A 106 3.46 -11.88 13.42
CA ILE A 106 4.58 -11.14 12.81
C ILE A 106 4.08 -10.23 11.68
N LEU A 107 3.26 -10.77 10.77
CA LEU A 107 2.72 -9.98 9.67
C LEU A 107 1.89 -8.81 10.20
N ILE A 108 0.90 -9.04 11.06
CA ILE A 108 0.07 -7.95 11.60
C ILE A 108 0.88 -6.96 12.43
N GLY A 109 1.89 -7.43 13.16
CA GLY A 109 2.80 -6.57 13.94
C GLY A 109 3.55 -5.55 13.10
N ARG A 110 3.89 -5.88 11.83
CA ARG A 110 4.55 -4.95 10.90
C ARG A 110 3.73 -3.69 10.64
N LYS A 111 2.39 -3.74 10.79
CA LYS A 111 1.53 -2.56 10.63
C LYS A 111 1.92 -1.45 11.59
N ALA A 112 2.27 -1.80 12.84
CA ALA A 112 2.74 -0.83 13.84
C ALA A 112 4.06 -0.19 13.42
N ASP A 113 5.02 -0.97 12.91
CA ASP A 113 6.30 -0.44 12.40
C ASP A 113 6.10 0.54 11.24
N PHE A 114 5.18 0.24 10.32
CA PHE A 114 4.85 1.15 9.22
C PHE A 114 4.16 2.41 9.74
N ALA A 115 3.22 2.28 10.68
CA ALA A 115 2.49 3.41 11.25
C ALA A 115 3.44 4.39 11.97
N GLU A 116 4.38 3.86 12.77
CA GLU A 116 5.40 4.67 13.43
C GLU A 116 6.27 5.45 12.42
N ARG A 117 6.77 4.77 11.38
CA ARG A 117 7.57 5.41 10.31
C ARG A 117 6.79 6.46 9.53
N ALA A 118 5.51 6.20 9.29
CA ALA A 118 4.61 7.10 8.57
C ALA A 118 4.11 8.28 9.43
N GLY A 119 4.25 8.19 10.76
CA GLY A 119 3.67 9.15 11.71
C GLY A 119 2.13 9.06 11.76
N ILE A 120 1.58 7.85 11.67
CA ILE A 120 0.15 7.57 11.75
C ILE A 120 -0.17 6.94 13.12
N ASP A 121 -1.18 7.47 13.79
CA ASP A 121 -1.74 6.84 14.99
C ASP A 121 -2.73 5.73 14.59
N LEU A 122 -2.54 4.53 15.12
CA LEU A 122 -3.37 3.34 14.84
C LEU A 122 -4.70 3.34 15.61
#